data_AF-A0A535GGP5-F1
#
_entry.id   AF-A0A535GGP5-F1
#
_cell.length_a   1.000
_cell.length_b   1.000
_cell.length_c   1.000
_cell.angle_alpha   90.00
_cell.angle_beta   90.00
_cell.angle_gamma   90.00
#
_symmetry.space_group_name_H-M   'P 1'
#
loop_
_entity.id
_entity.type
_entity.pdbx_description
1 polymer ?
#
loop_
_entity_poly.entity_id
_entity_poly.type
_entity_poly.pdbx_seq_one_letter_code
_entity_poly.pdbx_strand_id
1 'polypeptide(L)'
;MIGILLALALLALYGAAIIAVFRVPFRAFGVLVGGMAVHNILLMALLRLDTPGVVIRVLQSWMRAGRLPRPALMDWVAGAFALLLVGYVAMPPSLLHNGATYTQRVVEFRQLALLPLLYLYGRVFWPARRDDLVWVFKLILGAAGVVGLFGIIELWFVPTVTWLSWGVTLLSGWLHYAYNGPQHFPDYFFQTTSNGLFLRRMVSTYVSPLGIAYTGLLIVPPAVSLFDARRAGLPPWFRGTTIGLLVIAILLSVTRLAIGLLVVEVAILLVLLRRRWLLVGVPVIAILALLTLFEYVHVGPLLNRDLTPVGVRPEQLTVVPLENSTSDPSLRGHLLALNTDIGFAVAHPFGMGLGNSIHQYSLDPPVQ
;
A
#
# COMPACT_ATOMS: atom_id res chain seq x y z
N MET A 1 19.86 18.79 -17.85
CA MET A 1 19.30 20.03 -17.25
C MET A 1 17.93 19.84 -16.62
N ILE A 2 16.94 19.23 -17.30
CA ILE A 2 15.58 19.01 -16.76
C ILE A 2 15.57 18.22 -15.44
N GLY A 3 16.40 17.17 -15.31
CA GLY A 3 16.49 16.38 -14.07
C GLY A 3 17.04 17.15 -12.86
N ILE A 4 17.94 18.12 -13.08
CA ILE A 4 18.49 18.97 -12.00
C ILE A 4 17.44 19.99 -11.56
N LEU A 5 16.68 20.55 -12.51
CA LEU A 5 15.56 21.43 -12.21
C LEU A 5 14.44 20.71 -11.44
N LEU A 6 14.13 19.45 -11.81
CA LEU A 6 13.18 18.62 -11.07
C LEU A 6 13.68 18.29 -9.66
N ALA A 7 14.97 17.97 -9.50
CA ALA A 7 15.57 17.71 -8.19
C ALA A 7 15.55 18.95 -7.27
N LEU A 8 15.83 20.14 -7.81
CA LEU A 8 15.76 21.40 -7.06
C LEU A 8 14.32 21.81 -6.72
N ALA A 9 13.38 21.61 -7.64
CA ALA A 9 11.95 21.81 -7.37
C ALA A 9 11.45 20.86 -6.27
N LEU A 10 11.89 19.60 -6.29
CA LEU A 10 11.66 18.63 -5.23
C LEU A 10 12.25 19.09 -3.89
N LEU A 11 13.48 19.58 -3.89
CA LEU A 11 14.17 20.04 -2.68
C LEU A 11 13.45 21.23 -2.07
N ALA A 12 12.98 22.16 -2.90
CA ALA A 12 12.16 23.29 -2.49
C ALA A 12 10.79 22.85 -1.94
N LEU A 13 10.14 21.88 -2.60
CA LEU A 13 8.90 21.27 -2.13
C LEU A 13 9.10 20.59 -0.77
N TYR A 14 10.25 19.95 -0.56
CA TYR A 14 10.63 19.36 0.72
C TYR A 14 10.89 20.40 1.80
N GLY A 15 11.65 21.45 1.49
CA GLY A 15 11.85 22.56 2.41
C GLY A 15 10.51 23.17 2.84
N ALA A 16 9.60 23.37 1.89
CA ALA A 16 8.26 23.87 2.15
C ALA A 16 7.41 22.89 2.99
N ALA A 17 7.45 21.59 2.67
CA ALA A 17 6.74 20.55 3.43
C ALA A 17 7.26 20.47 4.88
N ILE A 18 8.58 20.51 5.07
CA ILE A 18 9.24 20.51 6.37
C ILE A 18 8.82 21.75 7.17
N ILE A 19 8.89 22.95 6.57
CA ILE A 19 8.43 24.19 7.22
C ILE A 19 6.94 24.12 7.57
N ALA A 20 6.11 23.50 6.72
CA ALA A 20 4.70 23.28 6.98
C ALA A 20 4.46 22.29 8.12
N VAL A 21 5.26 21.21 8.24
CA VAL A 21 5.25 20.29 9.41
C VAL A 21 5.49 21.04 10.70
N PHE A 22 6.41 21.99 10.70
CA PHE A 22 6.73 22.73 11.90
C PHE A 22 5.73 23.84 12.24
N ARG A 23 5.02 24.41 11.26
CA ARG A 23 4.00 25.45 11.51
C ARG A 23 2.60 24.90 11.76
N VAL A 24 2.22 23.80 11.11
CA VAL A 24 0.89 23.20 11.19
C VAL A 24 1.02 21.66 11.09
N PRO A 25 1.55 20.99 12.13
CA PRO A 25 1.98 19.58 12.07
C PRO A 25 0.90 18.64 11.56
N PHE A 26 -0.34 18.85 11.98
CA PHE A 26 -1.45 18.00 11.56
C PHE A 26 -1.77 18.13 10.07
N ARG A 27 -1.76 19.34 9.50
CA ARG A 27 -1.96 19.55 8.06
C ARG A 27 -0.77 19.02 7.27
N ALA A 28 0.44 19.18 7.77
CA ALA A 28 1.59 18.65 7.08
C ALA A 28 1.64 17.12 7.06
N PHE A 29 1.05 16.43 8.05
CA PHE A 29 0.82 14.99 7.98
C PHE A 29 -0.13 14.62 6.83
N GLY A 30 -1.21 15.39 6.65
CA GLY A 30 -2.08 15.24 5.47
C GLY A 30 -1.34 15.46 4.15
N VAL A 31 -0.42 16.44 4.08
CA VAL A 31 0.45 16.68 2.91
C VAL A 31 1.49 15.58 2.75
N LEU A 32 2.01 15.00 3.82
CA LEU A 32 2.94 13.88 3.81
C LEU A 32 2.24 12.61 3.32
N VAL A 33 1.04 12.31 3.80
CA VAL A 33 0.24 11.15 3.38
C VAL A 33 -0.29 11.33 1.95
N GLY A 34 -0.76 12.53 1.58
CA GLY A 34 -1.10 12.86 0.20
C GLY A 34 0.13 12.86 -0.71
N GLY A 35 1.29 13.25 -0.18
CA GLY A 35 2.60 13.16 -0.84
C GLY A 35 3.13 11.73 -0.93
N MET A 36 2.70 10.82 -0.05
CA MET A 36 3.02 9.38 -0.09
C MET A 36 2.44 8.71 -1.33
N ALA A 37 1.33 9.21 -1.88
CA ALA A 37 0.82 8.81 -3.19
C ALA A 37 1.76 9.19 -4.36
N VAL A 38 2.62 10.20 -4.17
CA VAL A 38 3.64 10.68 -5.13
C VAL A 38 5.05 10.13 -4.76
N HIS A 39 5.17 9.46 -3.61
CA HIS A 39 6.44 9.16 -2.94
C HIS A 39 7.28 8.07 -3.60
N ASN A 40 6.69 7.23 -4.45
CA ASN A 40 7.45 6.18 -5.16
C ASN A 40 8.38 6.74 -6.25
N ILE A 41 8.05 7.89 -6.87
CA ILE A 41 8.97 8.64 -7.75
C ILE A 41 10.11 9.27 -6.94
N LEU A 42 9.81 9.57 -5.68
CA LEU A 42 10.63 10.35 -4.76
C LEU A 42 11.66 9.49 -4.02
N LEU A 43 11.35 8.22 -3.81
CA LEU A 43 12.23 7.23 -3.23
C LEU A 43 13.37 6.78 -4.15
N MET A 44 13.12 6.72 -5.46
CA MET A 44 14.15 6.44 -6.46
C MET A 44 15.22 7.55 -6.51
N ALA A 45 14.88 8.79 -6.16
CA ALA A 45 15.83 9.91 -6.07
C ALA A 45 16.62 9.93 -4.75
N LEU A 46 16.00 9.51 -3.64
CA LEU A 46 16.62 9.50 -2.31
C LEU A 46 17.62 8.36 -2.12
N LEU A 47 17.44 7.21 -2.78
CA LEU A 47 18.40 6.11 -2.78
C LEU A 47 19.72 6.43 -3.51
N ARG A 48 19.79 7.56 -4.24
CA ARG A 48 20.97 7.98 -5.01
C ARG A 48 21.89 8.96 -4.26
N LEU A 49 21.49 9.48 -3.10
CA LEU A 49 22.14 10.67 -2.51
C LEU A 49 22.53 10.56 -1.04
N ASP A 50 22.51 9.37 -0.45
CA ASP A 50 23.21 8.98 0.79
C ASP A 50 23.57 10.12 1.78
N THR A 51 22.56 10.80 2.36
CA THR A 51 22.81 11.93 3.27
C THR A 51 22.06 11.80 4.60
N PRO A 52 22.78 11.77 5.74
CA PRO A 52 22.23 11.93 7.08
C PRO A 52 22.22 13.41 7.52
N GLY A 53 21.16 13.84 8.23
CA GLY A 53 21.05 15.20 8.79
C GLY A 53 19.69 15.59 9.37
N VAL A 54 18.79 14.63 9.59
CA VAL A 54 17.40 14.86 10.04
C VAL A 54 17.21 14.51 11.52
N VAL A 55 18.01 13.58 12.06
CA VAL A 55 17.88 13.04 13.42
C VAL A 55 18.08 14.12 14.50
N ILE A 56 18.95 15.11 14.26
CA ILE A 56 19.29 16.15 15.24
C ILE A 56 18.19 17.22 15.39
N ARG A 57 17.36 17.43 14.36
CA ARG A 57 16.33 18.48 14.38
C ARG A 57 14.98 18.01 14.93
N VAL A 58 14.68 16.72 14.80
CA VAL A 58 13.53 16.07 15.45
C VAL A 58 13.69 16.09 16.99
N LEU A 59 14.92 15.89 17.47
CA LEU A 59 15.30 16.03 18.88
C LEU A 59 15.15 17.46 19.43
N GLN A 60 15.28 18.49 18.59
CA GLN A 60 15.11 19.88 19.00
C GLN A 60 13.62 20.31 19.09
N SER A 61 12.73 19.71 18.29
CA SER A 61 11.28 19.89 18.48
C SER A 61 10.74 19.16 19.72
N TRP A 62 11.37 18.03 20.08
CA TRP A 62 11.08 17.27 21.31
C TRP A 62 11.32 18.09 22.59
N MET A 63 12.32 18.97 22.60
CA MET A 63 12.61 19.85 23.76
C MET A 63 11.67 21.04 23.92
N ARG A 64 10.83 21.36 22.93
CA ARG A 64 9.96 22.57 22.96
C ARG A 64 8.49 22.28 23.32
N ALA A 65 8.03 21.02 23.22
CA ALA A 65 6.68 20.62 23.61
C ALA A 65 6.66 20.17 25.09
N GLY A 66 6.69 21.14 26.00
CA GLY A 66 6.97 20.96 27.43
C GLY A 66 5.89 20.25 28.27
N ARG A 67 5.35 19.10 27.83
CA ARG A 67 4.67 18.10 28.68
C ARG A 67 4.44 16.82 27.87
N LEU A 68 5.26 15.81 28.11
CA LEU A 68 5.00 14.47 27.58
C LEU A 68 3.70 13.95 28.21
N PRO A 69 2.81 13.33 27.42
CA PRO A 69 1.66 12.62 27.97
C PRO A 69 2.12 11.56 28.98
N ARG A 70 1.29 11.26 29.98
CA ARG A 70 1.59 10.15 30.90
C ARG A 70 1.78 8.85 30.11
N PRO A 71 2.78 8.02 30.46
CA PRO A 71 3.07 6.79 29.76
C PRO A 71 1.86 5.85 29.85
N ALA A 72 1.33 5.48 28.70
CA ALA A 72 0.32 4.45 28.53
C ALA A 72 1.00 3.09 28.26
N LEU A 73 0.27 1.99 28.44
CA LEU A 73 0.77 0.65 28.10
C LEU A 73 1.29 0.59 26.65
N MET A 74 0.59 1.23 25.71
CA MET A 74 1.01 1.27 24.31
C MET A 74 2.30 2.08 24.08
N ASP A 75 2.62 3.03 24.96
CA ASP A 75 3.91 3.75 24.90
C ASP A 75 5.06 2.79 25.25
N TRP A 76 4.85 1.89 26.21
CA TRP A 76 5.81 0.83 26.54
C TRP A 76 5.94 -0.21 25.44
N VAL A 77 4.83 -0.64 24.85
CA VAL A 77 4.84 -1.60 23.72
C VAL A 77 5.58 -1.01 22.52
N ALA A 78 5.26 0.23 22.14
CA ALA A 78 5.93 0.91 21.04
C ALA A 78 7.42 1.14 21.33
N GLY A 79 7.76 1.51 22.57
CA GLY A 79 9.15 1.67 23.02
C GLY A 79 9.93 0.36 23.00
N ALA A 80 9.36 -0.73 23.51
CA ALA A 80 9.95 -2.06 23.48
C ALA A 80 10.16 -2.53 22.03
N PHE A 81 9.17 -2.33 21.16
CA PHE A 81 9.30 -2.65 19.75
C PHE A 81 10.41 -1.84 19.06
N ALA A 82 10.50 -0.53 19.33
CA ALA A 82 11.58 0.30 18.80
C ALA A 82 12.96 -0.14 19.30
N LEU A 83 13.09 -0.51 20.58
CA LEU A 83 14.33 -1.04 21.15
C LEU A 83 14.73 -2.37 20.50
N LEU A 84 13.76 -3.26 20.27
CA LEU A 84 13.99 -4.52 19.55
C LEU A 84 14.49 -4.26 18.12
N LEU A 85 13.89 -3.32 17.40
CA LEU A 85 14.34 -2.95 16.05
C LEU A 85 15.77 -2.39 16.04
N VAL A 86 16.11 -1.49 16.98
CA VAL A 86 17.46 -0.94 17.09
C VAL A 86 18.46 -2.04 17.45
N GLY A 87 18.12 -2.90 18.42
CA GLY A 87 18.92 -4.07 18.78
C GLY A 87 19.13 -5.00 17.59
N TYR A 88 18.07 -5.27 16.83
CA TYR A 88 18.12 -6.11 15.64
C TYR A 88 19.03 -5.56 14.54
N VAL A 89 19.26 -4.25 14.44
CA VAL A 89 20.22 -3.66 13.48
C VAL A 89 21.63 -3.55 14.07
N ALA A 90 21.74 -3.28 15.38
CA ALA A 90 23.03 -3.09 16.04
C ALA A 90 23.75 -4.40 16.36
N MET A 91 23.03 -5.52 16.50
CA MET A 91 23.63 -6.80 16.87
C MET A 91 24.61 -7.32 15.80
N PRO A 92 25.81 -7.78 16.18
CA PRO A 92 26.72 -8.39 15.22
C PRO A 92 26.11 -9.66 14.61
N PRO A 93 26.34 -9.95 13.30
CA PRO A 93 25.80 -11.13 12.62
C PRO A 93 26.11 -12.46 13.33
N SER A 94 27.25 -12.53 14.01
CA SER A 94 27.68 -13.70 14.78
C SER A 94 26.73 -14.08 15.93
N LEU A 95 25.98 -13.13 16.48
CA LEU A 95 25.01 -13.40 17.54
C LEU A 95 23.65 -13.83 16.97
N LEU A 96 23.29 -13.30 15.80
CA LEU A 96 21.99 -13.54 15.17
C LEU A 96 21.94 -14.87 14.41
N HIS A 97 23.10 -15.44 14.07
CA HIS A 97 23.22 -16.68 13.28
C HIS A 97 22.33 -16.67 12.03
N ASN A 98 22.12 -15.49 11.43
CA ASN A 98 21.27 -15.32 10.27
C ASN A 98 22.08 -14.95 9.03
N GLY A 99 21.60 -15.37 7.86
CA GLY A 99 22.19 -15.03 6.57
C GLY A 99 21.91 -13.59 6.11
N ALA A 100 21.34 -12.75 6.98
CA ALA A 100 20.89 -11.41 6.67
C ALA A 100 22.09 -10.45 6.52
N THR A 101 22.24 -9.85 5.35
CA THR A 101 23.23 -8.78 5.16
C THR A 101 22.85 -7.54 5.96
N TYR A 102 23.85 -6.71 6.32
CA TYR A 102 23.61 -5.45 7.02
C TYR A 102 22.65 -4.53 6.25
N THR A 103 22.80 -4.46 4.92
CA THR A 103 21.93 -3.66 4.05
C THR A 103 20.47 -4.09 4.14
N GLN A 104 20.19 -5.40 4.11
CA GLN A 104 18.83 -5.93 4.24
C GLN A 104 18.21 -5.54 5.59
N ARG A 105 18.97 -5.70 6.68
CA ARG A 105 18.53 -5.33 8.04
C ARG A 105 18.21 -3.83 8.17
N VAL A 106 18.99 -2.96 7.53
CA VAL A 106 18.74 -1.51 7.52
C VAL A 106 17.49 -1.17 6.70
N VAL A 107 17.26 -1.83 5.57
CA VAL A 107 16.05 -1.66 4.76
C VAL A 107 14.80 -2.09 5.52
N GLU A 108 14.86 -3.23 6.21
CA GLU A 108 13.78 -3.73 7.06
C GLU A 108 13.51 -2.79 8.24
N PHE A 109 14.56 -2.35 8.94
CA PHE A 109 14.45 -1.35 10.01
C PHE A 109 13.76 -0.08 9.54
N ARG A 110 14.13 0.44 8.37
CA ARG A 110 13.53 1.64 7.80
C ARG A 110 12.01 1.49 7.64
N GLN A 111 11.53 0.33 7.23
CA GLN A 111 10.10 0.07 7.07
C GLN A 111 9.38 -0.08 8.42
N LEU A 112 9.93 -0.91 9.31
CA LEU A 112 9.30 -1.22 10.60
C LEU A 112 9.39 -0.08 11.61
N ALA A 113 10.43 0.76 11.55
CA ALA A 113 10.58 1.93 12.39
C ALA A 113 9.48 2.99 12.14
N LEU A 114 8.81 2.95 11.00
CA LEU A 114 7.65 3.82 10.74
C LEU A 114 6.52 3.56 11.73
N LEU A 115 6.32 2.33 12.20
CA LEU A 115 5.24 1.99 13.15
C LEU A 115 5.38 2.75 14.49
N PRO A 116 6.49 2.64 15.25
CA PRO A 116 6.64 3.39 16.49
C PRO A 116 6.77 4.90 16.24
N LEU A 117 7.35 5.32 15.10
CA LEU A 117 7.43 6.75 14.75
C LEU A 117 6.05 7.36 14.52
N LEU A 118 5.17 6.69 13.78
CA LEU A 118 3.79 7.15 13.54
C LEU A 118 2.95 7.11 14.81
N TYR A 119 3.13 6.09 15.65
CA TYR A 119 2.49 6.02 16.96
C TYR A 119 2.90 7.21 17.84
N LEU A 120 4.21 7.46 17.98
CA LEU A 120 4.73 8.59 18.74
C LEU A 120 4.25 9.93 18.16
N TYR A 121 4.21 10.03 16.83
CA TYR A 121 3.69 11.20 16.15
C TYR A 121 2.23 11.48 16.55
N GLY A 122 1.34 10.49 16.47
CA GLY A 122 -0.05 10.64 16.89
C GLY A 122 -0.22 10.89 18.40
N ARG A 123 0.73 10.41 19.22
CA ARG A 123 0.73 10.60 20.68
C ARG A 123 1.10 12.04 21.07
N VAL A 124 2.04 12.65 20.35
CA VAL A 124 2.58 13.99 20.62
C VAL A 124 1.78 15.07 19.91
N PHE A 125 1.38 14.84 18.66
CA PHE A 125 0.69 15.82 17.83
C PHE A 125 -0.81 15.55 17.81
N TRP A 126 -1.53 16.23 18.69
CA TRP A 126 -2.99 16.22 18.69
C TRP A 126 -3.55 17.29 17.74
N PRO A 127 -4.67 17.01 17.04
CA PRO A 127 -5.34 18.03 16.24
C PRO A 127 -5.86 19.13 17.17
N ALA A 128 -5.44 20.37 16.93
CA ALA A 128 -5.88 21.51 17.74
C ALA A 128 -7.38 21.79 17.55
N ARG A 129 -7.93 21.49 16.36
CA ARG A 129 -9.34 21.67 16.02
C ARG A 129 -9.87 20.49 15.21
N ARG A 130 -11.18 20.26 15.28
CA ARG A 130 -11.89 19.29 14.40
C ARG A 130 -11.70 19.61 12.91
N ASP A 131 -11.54 20.88 12.57
CA ASP A 131 -11.30 21.30 11.19
C ASP A 131 -9.96 20.79 10.64
N ASP A 132 -8.95 20.60 11.50
CA ASP A 132 -7.65 20.06 11.07
C ASP A 132 -7.76 18.57 10.73
N LEU A 133 -8.60 17.81 11.47
CA LEU A 133 -8.93 16.42 11.14
C LEU A 133 -9.67 16.33 9.80
N VAL A 134 -10.69 17.17 9.62
CA VAL A 134 -11.44 17.25 8.37
C VAL A 134 -10.51 17.58 7.20
N TRP A 135 -9.55 18.48 7.40
CA TRP A 135 -8.58 18.86 6.37
C TRP A 135 -7.64 17.70 5.99
N VAL A 136 -7.14 16.94 6.97
CA VAL A 136 -6.32 15.74 6.70
C VAL A 136 -7.12 14.70 5.95
N PHE A 137 -8.35 14.41 6.37
CA PHE A 137 -9.19 13.44 5.67
C PHE A 137 -9.54 13.90 4.25
N LYS A 138 -9.70 15.21 4.00
CA LYS A 138 -9.85 15.76 2.63
C LYS A 138 -8.64 15.44 1.76
N LEU A 139 -7.44 15.60 2.29
CA LEU A 139 -6.23 15.28 1.53
C LEU A 139 -6.09 13.78 1.28
N ILE A 140 -6.36 12.95 2.27
CA ILE A 140 -6.31 11.48 2.11
C ILE A 140 -7.31 11.06 1.03
N LEU A 141 -8.56 11.53 1.12
CA LEU A 141 -9.60 11.19 0.17
C LEU A 141 -9.34 11.77 -1.23
N GLY A 142 -8.82 13.00 -1.30
CA GLY A 142 -8.42 13.64 -2.55
C GLY A 142 -7.26 12.89 -3.23
N ALA A 143 -6.22 12.54 -2.47
CA ALA A 143 -5.10 11.75 -2.96
C ALA A 143 -5.56 10.37 -3.43
N ALA A 144 -6.42 9.69 -2.67
CA ALA A 144 -7.02 8.43 -3.08
C ALA A 144 -7.81 8.55 -4.38
N GLY A 145 -8.59 9.62 -4.54
CA GLY A 145 -9.30 9.91 -5.79
C GLY A 145 -8.35 10.12 -6.97
N VAL A 146 -7.28 10.89 -6.79
CA VAL A 146 -6.26 11.14 -7.83
C VAL A 146 -5.53 9.85 -8.20
N VAL A 147 -5.09 9.05 -7.23
CA VAL A 147 -4.44 7.74 -7.46
C VAL A 147 -5.40 6.77 -8.14
N GLY A 148 -6.68 6.80 -7.74
CA GLY A 148 -7.75 6.03 -8.34
C GLY A 148 -7.93 6.37 -9.82
N LEU A 149 -8.08 7.67 -10.12
CA LEU A 149 -8.20 8.16 -11.48
C LEU A 149 -6.96 7.84 -12.32
N PHE A 150 -5.77 8.11 -11.79
CA PHE A 150 -4.51 7.81 -12.47
C PHE A 150 -4.38 6.32 -12.77
N GLY A 151 -4.70 5.45 -11.81
CA GLY A 151 -4.62 4.00 -12.03
C GLY A 151 -5.67 3.48 -13.01
N ILE A 152 -6.85 4.10 -13.10
CA ILE A 152 -7.84 3.79 -14.15
C ILE A 152 -7.25 4.17 -15.52
N ILE A 153 -6.68 5.37 -15.64
CA ILE A 153 -6.06 5.81 -16.88
C ILE A 153 -4.90 4.89 -17.26
N GLU A 154 -4.03 4.57 -16.31
CA GLU A 154 -2.90 3.65 -16.50
C GLU A 154 -3.35 2.27 -16.96
N LEU A 155 -4.36 1.70 -16.30
CA LEU A 155 -4.87 0.36 -16.58
C LEU A 155 -5.33 0.21 -18.03
N TRP A 156 -6.06 1.21 -18.54
CA TRP A 156 -6.71 1.13 -19.86
C TRP A 156 -5.89 1.73 -21.00
N PHE A 157 -5.08 2.76 -20.74
CA PHE A 157 -4.44 3.54 -21.80
C PHE A 157 -2.92 3.38 -21.87
N VAL A 158 -2.28 2.83 -20.84
CA VAL A 158 -0.82 2.65 -20.83
C VAL A 158 -0.51 1.17 -21.02
N PRO A 159 0.05 0.71 -22.16
CA PRO A 159 0.42 -0.69 -22.34
C PRO A 159 1.38 -1.18 -21.26
N THR A 160 1.22 -2.42 -20.81
CA THR A 160 2.02 -3.01 -19.74
C THR A 160 3.51 -2.93 -20.04
N VAL A 161 3.94 -3.26 -21.26
CA VAL A 161 5.34 -3.14 -21.71
C VAL A 161 5.89 -1.71 -21.60
N THR A 162 5.08 -0.70 -21.90
CA THR A 162 5.46 0.71 -21.77
C THR A 162 5.60 1.10 -20.32
N TRP A 163 4.65 0.70 -19.48
CA TRP A 163 4.71 0.91 -18.03
C TRP A 163 5.96 0.27 -17.41
N LEU A 164 6.37 -0.91 -17.87
CA LEU A 164 7.61 -1.57 -17.45
C LEU A 164 8.87 -0.79 -17.84
N SER A 165 8.89 -0.23 -19.05
CA SER A 165 10.00 0.59 -19.53
C SER A 165 10.26 1.85 -18.68
N TRP A 166 9.30 2.26 -17.85
CA TRP A 166 9.44 3.37 -16.89
C TRP A 166 10.26 3.01 -15.64
N GLY A 167 10.78 1.78 -15.54
CA GLY A 167 11.72 1.37 -14.48
C GLY A 167 11.08 0.65 -13.29
N VAL A 168 9.86 0.13 -13.43
CA VAL A 168 9.15 -0.53 -12.33
C VAL A 168 9.75 -1.90 -11.96
N THR A 169 10.49 -2.52 -12.89
CA THR A 169 11.29 -3.75 -12.70
C THR A 169 12.45 -3.60 -11.69
N LEU A 170 12.70 -2.42 -11.14
CA LEU A 170 13.79 -2.17 -10.19
C LEU A 170 13.61 -2.83 -8.81
N LEU A 171 12.39 -3.21 -8.40
CA LEU A 171 12.16 -3.79 -7.08
C LEU A 171 12.67 -5.24 -6.94
N SER A 172 12.49 -6.09 -7.95
CA SER A 172 13.01 -7.47 -7.92
C SER A 172 14.54 -7.51 -8.00
N GLY A 173 15.13 -6.61 -8.80
CA GLY A 173 16.59 -6.46 -8.90
C GLY A 173 17.25 -5.97 -7.60
N TRP A 174 16.56 -5.16 -6.80
CA TRP A 174 17.04 -4.70 -5.49
C TRP A 174 16.87 -5.73 -4.36
N LEU A 175 15.84 -6.58 -4.46
CA LEU A 175 15.49 -7.55 -3.41
C LEU A 175 15.98 -8.98 -3.72
N HIS A 176 16.60 -9.20 -4.89
CA HIS A 176 17.04 -10.50 -5.40
C HIS A 176 15.94 -11.58 -5.43
N TYR A 177 14.69 -11.16 -5.65
CA TYR A 177 13.56 -12.07 -5.72
C TYR A 177 13.42 -12.71 -7.10
N ALA A 178 13.33 -14.04 -7.12
CA ALA A 178 13.01 -14.83 -8.29
C ALA A 178 11.50 -15.07 -8.34
N TYR A 179 10.83 -14.45 -9.31
CA TYR A 179 9.42 -14.70 -9.55
C TYR A 179 9.22 -15.57 -10.80
N ASN A 180 8.23 -16.47 -10.71
CA ASN A 180 7.93 -17.46 -11.74
C ASN A 180 6.85 -17.00 -12.73
N GLY A 181 6.27 -15.81 -12.52
CA GLY A 181 5.23 -15.26 -13.37
C GLY A 181 5.78 -14.65 -14.67
N PRO A 182 4.90 -14.15 -15.55
CA PRO A 182 5.30 -13.64 -16.86
C PRO A 182 6.28 -12.47 -16.73
N GLN A 183 7.38 -12.54 -17.50
CA GLN A 183 8.52 -11.60 -17.41
C GLN A 183 9.06 -11.37 -15.99
N HIS A 184 9.09 -12.42 -15.16
CA HIS A 184 9.57 -12.39 -13.77
C HIS A 184 8.75 -11.46 -12.86
N PHE A 185 7.44 -11.34 -13.10
CA PHE A 185 6.50 -10.74 -12.15
C PHE A 185 5.97 -11.77 -11.14
N PRO A 186 5.51 -11.33 -9.95
CA PRO A 186 4.79 -12.20 -9.03
C PRO A 186 3.58 -12.86 -9.71
N ASP A 187 3.32 -14.13 -9.41
CA ASP A 187 2.24 -14.93 -10.05
C ASP A 187 0.84 -14.28 -9.91
N TYR A 188 0.63 -13.49 -8.86
CA TYR A 188 -0.64 -12.81 -8.57
C TYR A 188 -0.74 -11.40 -9.16
N PHE A 189 0.30 -10.92 -9.84
CA PHE A 189 0.29 -9.58 -10.44
C PHE A 189 -0.78 -9.46 -11.53
N PHE A 190 -0.91 -10.51 -12.34
CA PHE A 190 -1.99 -10.68 -13.31
C PHE A 190 -2.97 -11.74 -12.82
N GLN A 191 -4.14 -11.79 -13.46
CA GLN A 191 -5.09 -12.86 -13.26
C GLN A 191 -5.09 -13.78 -14.48
N THR A 192 -4.78 -15.07 -14.27
CA THR A 192 -4.69 -16.06 -15.34
C THR A 192 -6.07 -16.52 -15.79
N THR A 193 -6.23 -16.69 -17.10
CA THR A 193 -7.48 -17.14 -17.74
C THR A 193 -7.34 -18.56 -18.30
N SER A 194 -8.46 -19.20 -18.66
CA SER A 194 -8.55 -20.57 -19.22
C SER A 194 -7.68 -20.80 -20.43
N ASN A 195 -7.45 -19.74 -21.20
CA ASN A 195 -6.71 -19.80 -22.46
C ASN A 195 -5.23 -19.41 -22.30
N GLY A 196 -4.73 -19.33 -21.05
CA GLY A 196 -3.35 -18.94 -20.76
C GLY A 196 -3.04 -17.46 -21.00
N LEU A 197 -4.07 -16.63 -21.23
CA LEU A 197 -3.96 -15.17 -21.30
C LEU A 197 -3.98 -14.57 -19.89
N PHE A 198 -3.38 -13.39 -19.77
CA PHE A 198 -3.27 -12.65 -18.52
C PHE A 198 -4.20 -11.44 -18.53
N LEU A 199 -5.10 -11.39 -17.56
CA LEU A 199 -5.96 -10.24 -17.33
C LEU A 199 -5.23 -9.24 -16.44
N ARG A 200 -5.14 -7.99 -16.91
CA ARG A 200 -4.48 -6.90 -16.19
C ARG A 200 -5.36 -6.40 -15.05
N ARG A 201 -4.72 -6.19 -13.90
CA ARG A 201 -5.31 -5.65 -12.68
C ARG A 201 -4.79 -4.24 -12.46
N MET A 202 -5.52 -3.42 -11.71
CA MET A 202 -5.07 -2.08 -11.38
C MET A 202 -3.89 -2.14 -10.39
N VAL A 203 -2.83 -1.38 -10.68
CA VAL A 203 -1.56 -1.42 -9.93
C VAL A 203 -1.09 -0.02 -9.54
N SER A 204 -1.32 0.98 -10.41
CA SER A 204 -1.10 2.42 -10.16
C SER A 204 0.28 2.69 -9.52
N THR A 205 0.35 3.68 -8.64
CA THR A 205 1.59 4.07 -7.95
C THR A 205 2.13 2.99 -7.01
N TYR A 206 1.34 1.98 -6.62
CA TYR A 206 1.72 0.99 -5.60
C TYR A 206 2.52 -0.19 -6.15
N VAL A 207 2.64 -0.35 -7.47
CA VAL A 207 3.35 -1.49 -8.10
C VAL A 207 2.78 -2.86 -7.67
N SER A 208 1.65 -2.87 -6.94
CA SER A 208 0.93 -4.07 -6.51
C SER A 208 -0.58 -3.82 -6.45
N PRO A 209 -1.42 -4.71 -7.02
CA PRO A 209 -2.87 -4.64 -6.85
C PRO A 209 -3.30 -4.68 -5.38
N LEU A 210 -2.57 -5.42 -4.54
CA LEU A 210 -2.83 -5.50 -3.10
C LEU A 210 -2.58 -4.16 -2.41
N GLY A 211 -1.56 -3.42 -2.85
CA GLY A 211 -1.23 -2.10 -2.30
C GLY A 211 -2.37 -1.09 -2.48
N ILE A 212 -2.99 -1.06 -3.67
CA ILE A 212 -4.20 -0.26 -3.91
C ILE A 212 -5.36 -0.76 -3.05
N ALA A 213 -5.63 -2.07 -3.08
CA ALA A 213 -6.82 -2.64 -2.47
C ALA A 213 -6.85 -2.41 -0.95
N TYR A 214 -5.77 -2.76 -0.24
CA TYR A 214 -5.71 -2.65 1.21
C TYR A 214 -5.59 -1.21 1.69
N THR A 215 -4.82 -0.37 0.97
CA THR A 215 -4.79 1.06 1.29
C THR A 215 -6.18 1.68 1.08
N GLY A 216 -6.88 1.26 0.02
CA GLY A 216 -8.22 1.72 -0.27
C GLY A 216 -9.20 1.36 0.85
N LEU A 217 -9.21 0.11 1.31
CA LEU A 217 -10.02 -0.35 2.45
C LEU A 217 -9.79 0.52 3.69
N LEU A 218 -8.53 0.80 4.04
CA LEU A 218 -8.23 1.68 5.18
C LEU A 218 -8.83 3.10 5.07
N ILE A 219 -9.07 3.58 3.84
CA ILE A 219 -9.62 4.91 3.55
C ILE A 219 -11.16 4.91 3.51
N VAL A 220 -11.82 3.76 3.33
CA VAL A 220 -13.27 3.67 3.22
C VAL A 220 -13.99 4.20 4.47
N PRO A 221 -13.65 3.82 5.72
CA PRO A 221 -14.31 4.34 6.91
C PRO A 221 -14.21 5.86 7.07
N PRO A 222 -13.03 6.51 6.97
CA PRO A 222 -12.96 7.97 7.04
C PRO A 222 -13.69 8.63 5.86
N ALA A 223 -13.69 8.04 4.67
CA ALA A 223 -14.41 8.57 3.52
C ALA A 223 -15.93 8.55 3.72
N VAL A 224 -16.49 7.45 4.23
CA VAL A 224 -17.90 7.32 4.60
C VAL A 224 -18.27 8.33 5.70
N SER A 225 -17.39 8.52 6.69
CA SER A 225 -17.61 9.50 7.76
C SER A 225 -17.63 10.94 7.24
N LEU A 226 -16.75 11.28 6.29
CA LEU A 226 -16.70 12.58 5.63
C LEU A 226 -17.89 12.82 4.71
N PHE A 227 -18.40 11.76 4.06
CA PHE A 227 -19.57 11.84 3.21
C PHE A 227 -20.80 12.32 4.01
N ASP A 228 -20.95 11.81 5.22
CA ASP A 228 -22.05 12.10 6.14
C ASP A 228 -21.89 13.46 6.84
N ALA A 229 -20.65 13.94 7.03
CA ALA A 229 -20.35 15.20 7.67
C ALA A 229 -20.77 16.41 6.81
N ARG A 230 -22.05 16.84 6.94
CA ARG A 230 -22.60 18.05 6.31
C ARG A 230 -21.79 19.33 6.59
N ARG A 231 -20.98 19.34 7.65
CA ARG A 231 -20.13 20.47 8.07
C ARG A 231 -18.70 20.43 7.50
N ALA A 232 -18.35 19.45 6.66
CA ALA A 232 -17.01 19.37 6.08
C ALA A 232 -16.72 20.47 5.03
N GLY A 233 -17.74 21.21 4.58
CA GLY A 233 -17.57 22.27 3.57
C GLY A 233 -17.08 21.74 2.21
N LEU A 234 -17.31 20.46 1.92
CA LEU A 234 -16.97 19.87 0.63
C LEU A 234 -18.18 19.87 -0.29
N PRO A 235 -18.00 20.26 -1.55
CA PRO A 235 -19.08 20.17 -2.51
C PRO A 235 -19.50 18.69 -2.68
N PRO A 236 -20.81 18.40 -2.84
CA PRO A 236 -21.31 17.02 -2.96
C PRO A 236 -20.65 16.23 -4.09
N TRP A 237 -20.38 16.87 -5.22
CA TRP A 237 -19.72 16.24 -6.36
C TRP A 237 -18.34 15.71 -5.97
N PHE A 238 -17.52 16.49 -5.25
CA PHE A 238 -16.17 16.08 -4.87
C PHE A 238 -16.20 14.82 -4.01
N ARG A 239 -17.09 14.80 -3.00
CA ARG A 239 -17.27 13.66 -2.10
C ARG A 239 -17.70 12.40 -2.85
N GLY A 240 -18.70 12.54 -3.73
CA GLY A 240 -19.20 11.43 -4.54
C GLY A 240 -18.13 10.90 -5.50
N THR A 241 -17.43 11.79 -6.20
CA THR A 241 -16.40 11.44 -7.17
C THR A 241 -15.21 10.73 -6.50
N THR A 242 -14.68 11.26 -5.40
CA THR A 242 -13.52 10.64 -4.74
C THR A 242 -13.84 9.29 -4.11
N ILE A 243 -15.03 9.12 -3.53
CA ILE A 243 -15.48 7.83 -2.99
C ILE A 243 -15.74 6.84 -4.13
N GLY A 244 -16.38 7.29 -5.21
CA GLY A 244 -16.58 6.47 -6.39
C GLY A 244 -15.26 5.98 -6.97
N LEU A 245 -14.28 6.87 -7.15
CA LEU A 245 -12.94 6.52 -7.64
C LEU A 245 -12.21 5.57 -6.69
N LEU A 246 -12.33 5.77 -5.37
CA LEU A 246 -11.78 4.85 -4.37
C LEU A 246 -12.38 3.45 -4.49
N VAL A 247 -13.70 3.34 -4.55
CA VAL A 247 -14.41 2.05 -4.69
C VAL A 247 -14.03 1.38 -6.01
N ILE A 248 -14.05 2.13 -7.12
CA ILE A 248 -13.64 1.62 -8.44
C ILE A 248 -12.19 1.14 -8.40
N ALA A 249 -11.29 1.85 -7.73
CA ALA A 249 -9.90 1.45 -7.59
C ALA A 249 -9.74 0.11 -6.85
N ILE A 250 -10.49 -0.07 -5.75
CA ILE A 250 -10.49 -1.34 -5.00
C ILE A 250 -11.07 -2.47 -5.87
N LEU A 251 -12.17 -2.23 -6.58
CA LEU A 251 -12.79 -3.22 -7.45
C LEU A 251 -11.84 -3.62 -8.60
N LEU A 252 -11.26 -2.66 -9.31
CA LEU A 252 -10.34 -2.92 -10.43
C LEU A 252 -8.98 -3.49 -10.01
N SER A 253 -8.67 -3.54 -8.71
CA SER A 253 -7.56 -4.34 -8.21
C SER A 253 -7.83 -5.85 -8.32
N VAL A 254 -9.10 -6.26 -8.49
CA VAL A 254 -9.58 -7.65 -8.65
C VAL A 254 -9.09 -8.63 -7.58
N THR A 255 -8.85 -8.12 -6.37
CA THR A 255 -8.49 -8.95 -5.21
C THR A 255 -9.76 -9.52 -4.58
N ARG A 256 -10.05 -10.81 -4.77
CA ARG A 256 -11.26 -11.47 -4.22
C ARG A 256 -11.48 -11.17 -2.73
N LEU A 257 -10.41 -11.32 -1.93
CA LEU A 257 -10.44 -11.01 -0.51
C LEU A 257 -10.80 -9.54 -0.23
N ALA A 258 -10.12 -8.58 -0.87
CA ALA A 258 -10.38 -7.17 -0.59
C ALA A 258 -11.77 -6.72 -1.10
N ILE A 259 -12.27 -7.29 -2.19
CA ILE A 259 -13.62 -7.06 -2.69
C ILE A 259 -14.65 -7.59 -1.68
N GLY A 260 -14.44 -8.79 -1.14
CA GLY A 260 -15.27 -9.34 -0.06
C GLY A 260 -15.22 -8.47 1.20
N LEU A 261 -14.02 -8.07 1.62
CA LEU A 261 -13.81 -7.19 2.78
C LEU A 261 -14.45 -5.82 2.59
N LEU A 262 -14.47 -5.27 1.37
CA LEU A 262 -15.15 -4.00 1.08
C LEU A 262 -16.65 -4.10 1.36
N VAL A 263 -17.30 -5.18 0.92
CA VAL A 263 -18.73 -5.42 1.19
C VAL A 263 -18.97 -5.55 2.70
N VAL A 264 -18.15 -6.35 3.39
CA VAL A 264 -18.24 -6.56 4.84
C VAL A 264 -18.03 -5.25 5.60
N GLU A 265 -17.01 -4.47 5.22
CA GLU A 265 -16.68 -3.19 5.85
C GLU A 265 -17.84 -2.19 5.73
N VAL A 266 -18.43 -2.04 4.53
CA VAL A 266 -19.58 -1.15 4.34
C VAL A 266 -20.81 -1.65 5.09
N ALA A 267 -21.00 -2.97 5.21
CA ALA A 267 -22.07 -3.55 6.03
C ALA A 267 -21.85 -3.27 7.53
N ILE A 268 -20.62 -3.37 8.02
CA ILE A 268 -20.27 -2.98 9.40
C ILE A 268 -20.55 -1.49 9.60
N LEU A 269 -20.16 -0.64 8.65
CA LEU A 269 -20.45 0.81 8.70
C LEU A 269 -21.95 1.10 8.69
N LEU A 270 -22.76 0.31 7.99
CA LEU A 270 -24.22 0.39 8.06
C LEU A 270 -24.71 0.11 9.48
N VAL A 271 -24.21 -0.94 10.14
CA VAL A 271 -24.60 -1.30 11.51
C VAL A 271 -24.16 -0.23 12.52
N LEU A 272 -22.95 0.31 12.36
CA LEU A 272 -22.36 1.31 13.25
C LEU A 272 -22.99 2.70 13.08
N LEU A 273 -23.14 3.17 11.84
CA LEU A 273 -23.59 4.53 11.54
C LEU A 273 -25.10 4.64 11.31
N ARG A 274 -25.78 3.51 11.02
CA ARG A 274 -27.24 3.39 10.83
C ARG A 274 -27.82 4.41 9.86
N ARG A 275 -27.07 4.75 8.80
CA ARG A 275 -27.49 5.73 7.79
C ARG A 275 -28.31 5.07 6.68
N ARG A 276 -29.44 5.68 6.32
CA ARG A 276 -30.36 5.14 5.29
C ARG A 276 -29.71 4.96 3.93
N TRP A 277 -28.79 5.83 3.54
CA TRP A 277 -28.10 5.70 2.25
C TRP A 277 -27.18 4.48 2.19
N LEU A 278 -26.66 3.99 3.34
CA LEU A 278 -25.88 2.76 3.40
C LEU A 278 -26.75 1.52 3.16
N LEU A 279 -28.06 1.58 3.40
CA LEU A 279 -28.98 0.48 3.04
C LEU A 279 -29.01 0.23 1.54
N VAL A 280 -28.80 1.28 0.73
CA VAL A 280 -28.67 1.20 -0.73
C VAL A 280 -27.21 0.97 -1.13
N GLY A 281 -26.26 1.59 -0.42
CA GLY A 281 -24.83 1.48 -0.72
C GLY A 281 -24.30 0.05 -0.61
N VAL A 282 -24.69 -0.70 0.43
CA VAL A 282 -24.26 -2.10 0.62
C VAL A 282 -24.65 -3.00 -0.57
N PRO A 283 -25.93 -3.11 -0.97
CA PRO A 283 -26.30 -3.97 -2.11
C PRO A 283 -25.69 -3.48 -3.43
N VAL A 284 -25.55 -2.17 -3.64
CA VAL A 284 -24.88 -1.64 -4.84
C VAL A 284 -23.42 -2.09 -4.89
N ILE A 285 -22.68 -1.95 -3.80
CA ILE A 285 -21.28 -2.38 -3.73
C ILE A 285 -21.16 -3.90 -3.86
N ALA A 286 -22.09 -4.67 -3.29
CA ALA A 286 -22.13 -6.12 -3.46
C ALA A 286 -22.38 -6.54 -4.92
N ILE A 287 -23.30 -5.87 -5.63
CA ILE A 287 -23.55 -6.12 -7.05
C ILE A 287 -22.31 -5.76 -7.88
N LEU A 288 -21.70 -4.59 -7.63
CA LEU A 288 -20.47 -4.19 -8.32
C LEU A 288 -19.30 -5.15 -8.03
N ALA A 289 -19.21 -5.68 -6.81
CA ALA A 289 -18.26 -6.72 -6.44
C ALA A 289 -18.48 -7.98 -7.29
N LEU A 290 -19.71 -8.48 -7.40
CA LEU A 290 -20.04 -9.64 -8.23
C LEU A 290 -19.72 -9.38 -9.70
N LEU A 291 -20.14 -8.24 -10.26
CA LEU A 291 -19.81 -7.86 -11.64
C LEU A 291 -18.30 -7.80 -11.86
N THR A 292 -17.54 -7.29 -10.90
CA THR A 292 -16.08 -7.25 -11.00
C THR A 292 -15.47 -8.65 -10.95
N LEU A 293 -16.02 -9.56 -10.15
CA LEU A 293 -15.48 -10.92 -10.02
C LEU A 293 -15.79 -11.81 -11.22
N PHE A 294 -16.94 -11.62 -11.86
CA PHE A 294 -17.42 -12.49 -12.93
C PHE A 294 -17.33 -11.85 -14.33
N GLU A 295 -17.64 -10.56 -14.46
CA GLU A 295 -17.72 -9.88 -15.77
C GLU A 295 -16.43 -9.15 -16.16
N TYR A 296 -15.57 -8.81 -15.19
CA TYR A 296 -14.35 -8.05 -15.50
C TYR A 296 -13.42 -8.77 -16.48
N VAL A 297 -13.44 -10.11 -16.53
CA VAL A 297 -12.67 -10.89 -17.51
C VAL A 297 -13.06 -10.57 -18.97
N HIS A 298 -14.32 -10.19 -19.21
CA HIS A 298 -14.83 -9.86 -20.54
C HIS A 298 -14.54 -8.42 -20.94
N VAL A 299 -14.24 -7.54 -19.98
CA VAL A 299 -14.04 -6.11 -20.23
C VAL A 299 -12.58 -5.72 -20.08
N GLY A 300 -11.90 -6.19 -19.05
CA GLY A 300 -10.55 -5.78 -18.66
C GLY A 300 -9.47 -6.05 -19.72
N PRO A 301 -8.32 -5.34 -19.68
CA PRO A 301 -7.24 -5.51 -20.65
C PRO A 301 -6.63 -6.91 -20.58
N LEU A 302 -6.56 -7.60 -21.71
CA LEU A 302 -5.95 -8.92 -21.84
C LEU A 302 -4.58 -8.84 -22.49
N LEU A 303 -3.67 -9.66 -21.98
CA LEU A 303 -2.27 -9.70 -22.36
C LEU A 303 -1.85 -11.13 -22.69
N ASN A 304 -0.93 -11.28 -23.64
CA ASN A 304 -0.23 -12.54 -23.88
C ASN A 304 0.98 -12.70 -22.92
N ARG A 305 1.74 -13.79 -23.07
CA ARG A 305 2.95 -14.06 -22.26
C ARG A 305 4.03 -12.98 -22.39
N ASP A 306 4.09 -12.30 -23.52
CA ASP A 306 5.02 -11.20 -23.77
C ASP A 306 4.49 -9.85 -23.26
N LEU A 307 3.38 -9.86 -22.50
CA LEU A 307 2.71 -8.69 -21.93
C LEU A 307 2.21 -7.69 -22.98
N THR A 308 2.01 -8.14 -24.21
CA THR A 308 1.42 -7.34 -25.29
C THR A 308 -0.10 -7.46 -25.30
N PRO A 309 -0.85 -6.36 -25.59
CA PRO A 309 -2.30 -6.39 -25.64
C PRO A 309 -2.85 -7.36 -26.69
N VAL A 310 -3.87 -8.13 -26.32
CA VAL A 310 -4.57 -9.04 -27.24
C VAL A 310 -5.80 -8.34 -27.80
N GLY A 311 -5.83 -8.15 -29.13
CA GLY A 311 -6.92 -7.44 -29.82
C GLY A 311 -8.18 -8.28 -30.05
N VAL A 312 -8.06 -9.62 -30.10
CA VAL A 312 -9.17 -10.54 -30.35
C VAL A 312 -9.44 -11.35 -29.08
N ARG A 313 -10.66 -11.23 -28.54
CA ARG A 313 -11.09 -11.99 -27.35
C ARG A 313 -11.64 -13.36 -27.75
N PRO A 314 -11.16 -14.45 -27.13
CA PRO A 314 -11.83 -15.74 -27.15
C PRO A 314 -13.28 -15.66 -26.65
N GLU A 315 -14.20 -16.40 -27.28
CA GLU A 315 -15.64 -16.41 -26.91
C GLU A 315 -15.90 -17.01 -25.53
N GLN A 316 -15.11 -18.00 -25.12
CA GLN A 316 -15.18 -18.61 -23.79
C GLN A 316 -13.94 -18.24 -22.98
N LEU A 317 -14.08 -17.14 -22.24
CA LEU A 317 -13.04 -16.60 -21.38
C LEU A 317 -13.51 -16.72 -19.93
N THR A 318 -12.96 -17.68 -19.22
CA THR A 318 -13.16 -17.80 -17.77
C THR A 318 -11.83 -17.52 -17.08
N VAL A 319 -11.92 -16.94 -15.89
CA VAL A 319 -10.78 -16.90 -14.99
C VAL A 319 -10.51 -18.33 -14.56
N VAL A 320 -9.31 -18.85 -14.80
CA VAL A 320 -8.90 -20.14 -14.25
C VAL A 320 -8.86 -19.99 -12.75
N PRO A 321 -9.73 -20.68 -12.00
CA PRO A 321 -9.36 -21.02 -10.63
C PRO A 321 -8.08 -21.84 -10.78
N LEU A 322 -6.99 -21.59 -10.04
CA LEU A 322 -5.84 -22.51 -10.11
C LEU A 322 -6.34 -23.95 -9.87
N GLU A 323 -6.49 -24.71 -10.95
CA GLU A 323 -7.19 -25.99 -11.00
C GLU A 323 -6.25 -27.05 -10.45
N ASN A 324 -6.27 -27.22 -9.13
CA ASN A 324 -6.09 -28.49 -8.42
C ASN A 324 -6.49 -28.35 -6.93
N SER A 325 -7.58 -27.64 -6.66
CA SER A 325 -8.07 -27.43 -5.29
C SER A 325 -9.54 -27.00 -5.33
N THR A 326 -10.43 -27.86 -4.84
CA THR A 326 -11.88 -27.65 -4.65
C THR A 326 -12.22 -26.58 -3.57
N SER A 327 -11.32 -25.63 -3.31
CA SER A 327 -11.48 -24.52 -2.37
C SER A 327 -10.62 -23.31 -2.79
N ASP A 328 -11.12 -22.10 -2.47
CA ASP A 328 -10.64 -20.79 -2.92
C ASP A 328 -9.09 -20.63 -2.95
N PRO A 329 -8.47 -20.45 -4.13
CA PRO A 329 -7.01 -20.42 -4.30
C PRO A 329 -6.33 -19.21 -3.63
N SER A 330 -7.05 -18.11 -3.41
CA SER A 330 -6.50 -16.92 -2.72
C SER A 330 -6.38 -17.16 -1.22
N LEU A 331 -7.46 -17.65 -0.58
CA LEU A 331 -7.48 -17.93 0.85
C LEU A 331 -6.56 -19.09 1.20
N ARG A 332 -6.57 -20.18 0.42
CA ARG A 332 -5.65 -21.30 0.64
C ARG A 332 -4.20 -20.92 0.37
N GLY A 333 -3.93 -20.12 -0.66
CA GLY A 333 -2.59 -19.57 -0.91
C GLY A 333 -2.10 -18.71 0.25
N HIS A 334 -2.93 -17.82 0.79
CA HIS A 334 -2.59 -17.03 1.98
C HIS A 334 -2.44 -17.89 3.24
N LEU A 335 -3.26 -18.92 3.44
CA LEU A 335 -3.16 -19.82 4.59
C LEU A 335 -1.94 -20.73 4.52
N LEU A 336 -1.60 -21.24 3.33
CA LEU A 336 -0.38 -21.99 3.10
C LEU A 336 0.85 -21.10 3.27
N ALA A 337 0.86 -19.90 2.67
CA ALA A 337 1.91 -18.93 2.87
C ALA A 337 2.07 -18.58 4.36
N LEU A 338 0.96 -18.34 5.08
CA LEU A 338 0.98 -18.08 6.52
C LEU A 338 1.55 -19.26 7.31
N ASN A 339 1.14 -20.50 7.00
CA ASN A 339 1.64 -21.69 7.68
C ASN A 339 3.14 -21.90 7.43
N THR A 340 3.59 -21.74 6.19
CA THR A 340 5.01 -21.83 5.82
C THR A 340 5.81 -20.69 6.46
N ASP A 341 5.29 -19.46 6.47
CA ASP A 341 5.91 -18.31 7.09
C ASP A 341 6.04 -18.49 8.61
N ILE A 342 5.02 -19.05 9.27
CA ILE A 342 5.07 -19.39 10.70
C ILE A 342 6.11 -20.47 10.95
N GLY A 343 6.10 -21.57 10.18
CA GLY A 343 7.09 -22.63 10.31
C GLY A 343 8.51 -22.11 10.10
N PHE A 344 8.69 -21.25 9.11
CA PHE A 344 9.97 -20.60 8.83
C PHE A 344 10.39 -19.64 9.95
N ALA A 345 9.46 -18.85 10.50
CA ALA A 345 9.71 -17.95 11.63
C ALA A 345 10.12 -18.70 12.90
N VAL A 346 9.52 -19.88 13.13
CA VAL A 346 9.87 -20.75 14.26
C VAL A 346 11.28 -21.32 14.08
N ALA A 347 11.64 -21.74 12.87
CA ALA A 347 12.98 -22.24 12.56
C ALA A 347 14.05 -21.13 12.55
N HIS A 348 13.65 -19.88 12.25
CA HIS A 348 14.54 -18.72 12.15
C HIS A 348 14.02 -17.58 13.05
N PRO A 349 14.12 -17.70 14.39
CA PRO A 349 13.53 -16.75 15.33
C PRO A 349 14.12 -15.33 15.21
N PHE A 350 15.29 -15.19 14.57
CA PHE A 350 15.94 -13.91 14.28
C PHE A 350 15.85 -13.48 12.79
N GLY A 351 15.00 -14.16 12.00
CA GLY A 351 14.73 -13.86 10.59
C GLY A 351 15.95 -13.98 9.67
N MET A 352 15.73 -13.76 8.37
CA MET A 352 16.78 -13.78 7.32
C MET A 352 16.98 -12.43 6.61
N GLY A 353 16.46 -11.33 7.19
CA GLY A 353 16.84 -9.95 6.86
C GLY A 353 15.86 -9.08 6.07
N LEU A 354 14.99 -9.63 5.21
CA LEU A 354 13.89 -8.91 4.54
C LEU A 354 12.54 -9.45 5.00
N GLY A 355 12.47 -9.89 6.27
CA GLY A 355 11.35 -10.63 6.83
C GLY A 355 11.33 -12.12 6.45
N ASN A 356 10.31 -12.81 6.95
CA ASN A 356 10.19 -14.26 6.81
C ASN A 356 9.75 -14.71 5.41
N SER A 357 9.32 -13.80 4.53
CA SER A 357 8.86 -14.12 3.17
C SER A 357 9.97 -14.45 2.18
N ILE A 358 11.26 -14.27 2.54
CA ILE A 358 12.39 -14.47 1.63
C ILE A 358 12.42 -15.89 1.06
N HIS A 359 12.11 -16.91 1.86
CA HIS A 359 12.15 -18.31 1.41
C HIS A 359 11.15 -18.63 0.28
N GLN A 360 10.13 -17.79 0.09
CA GLN A 360 9.18 -17.95 -1.01
C GLN A 360 9.73 -17.42 -2.34
N TYR A 361 10.77 -16.59 -2.31
CA TYR A 361 11.25 -15.81 -3.46
C TYR A 361 12.78 -15.84 -3.63
N SER A 362 13.53 -16.59 -2.83
CA SER A 362 14.98 -16.73 -2.97
C SER A 362 15.34 -17.65 -4.14
N LEU A 363 16.43 -17.33 -4.83
CA LEU A 363 16.99 -18.14 -5.94
C LEU A 363 17.47 -19.52 -5.49
N ASP A 364 17.83 -19.67 -4.22
CA ASP A 364 18.16 -20.95 -3.63
C ASP A 364 16.93 -21.53 -2.92
N PRO A 365 16.49 -22.75 -3.28
CA PRO A 365 15.52 -23.46 -2.45
C PRO A 365 16.14 -23.69 -1.07
N PRO A 366 15.37 -23.59 0.02
CA PRO A 366 15.86 -24.07 1.31
C PRO A 366 16.27 -25.52 1.13
N VAL A 367 17.54 -25.81 1.41
CA VAL A 367 18.06 -27.17 1.53
C VAL A 367 17.13 -27.90 2.49
N GLN A 368 16.49 -28.96 1.98
CA GLN A 368 15.61 -29.83 2.76
C GLN A 368 16.36 -30.49 3.93
#